data_AF-A0A3N8KNJ5-F1
#
_entry.id   AF-A0A3N8KNJ5-F1
#
_cell.length_a   1.000
_cell.length_b   1.000
_cell.length_c   1.000
_cell.angle_alpha   90.00
_cell.angle_beta   90.00
_cell.angle_gamma   90.00
#
_symmetry.space_group_name_H-M   'P 1'
#
loop_
_entity.id
_entity.type
_entity.pdbx_description
1 polymer ?
#
loop_
_entity_poly.entity_id
_entity_poly.type
_entity_poly.pdbx_seq_one_letter_code
_entity_poly.pdbx_strand_id
1 'polypeptide(L)'
;MPHQSDLRFTFQIVGGMDFEVIEFTLDEALSETYRLELDLASSDRAVDFGQVLDRPALFTLWRGEQPVRYVHGLVSTLEQCETGFRRTRYRAVVEPELARLKLCSDWRVFQTQSVPEILQSVL
;
A
#
# COMPACT_ATOMS: atom_id res chain seq x y z
N MET A 1 13.12 -6.92 -31.51
CA MET A 1 13.88 -6.87 -30.25
C MET A 1 12.98 -6.26 -29.21
N PRO A 2 12.68 -6.90 -28.07
CA PRO A 2 11.89 -6.26 -27.03
C PRO A 2 12.67 -5.06 -26.50
N HIS A 3 12.07 -3.87 -26.56
CA HIS A 3 12.60 -2.68 -25.90
C HIS A 3 12.46 -2.90 -24.39
N GLN A 4 13.57 -3.07 -23.68
CA GLN A 4 13.56 -3.04 -22.23
C GLN A 4 13.12 -1.62 -21.82
N SER A 5 11.97 -1.52 -21.16
CA SER A 5 11.49 -0.24 -20.63
C SER A 5 12.46 0.22 -19.54
N ASP A 6 12.76 1.52 -19.53
CA ASP A 6 13.57 2.16 -18.49
C ASP A 6 12.76 2.40 -17.19
N LEU A 7 11.80 1.53 -16.91
CA LEU A 7 10.91 1.63 -15.76
C LEU A 7 11.32 0.60 -14.70
N ARG A 8 11.41 1.06 -13.45
CA ARG A 8 11.66 0.22 -12.28
C ARG A 8 10.62 0.53 -11.21
N PHE A 9 10.29 -0.48 -10.41
CA PHE A 9 9.30 -0.39 -9.35
C PHE A 9 9.91 -0.91 -8.06
N THR A 10 9.67 -0.22 -6.96
CA THR A 10 10.11 -0.65 -5.62
C THR A 10 8.96 -0.55 -4.65
N PHE A 11 8.92 -1.49 -3.71
CA PHE A 11 7.97 -1.48 -2.61
C PHE A 11 8.70 -1.73 -1.29
N GLN A 12 8.46 -0.86 -0.32
CA GLN A 12 9.17 -0.86 0.96
C GLN A 12 8.19 -0.60 2.10
N ILE A 13 8.35 -1.31 3.20
CA ILE A 13 7.72 -0.97 4.47
C ILE A 13 8.60 0.06 5.17
N VAL A 14 8.03 1.18 5.60
CA VAL A 14 8.79 2.29 6.20
C VAL A 14 9.45 1.81 7.49
N GLY A 15 10.79 1.84 7.51
CA GLY A 15 11.60 1.37 8.64
C GLY A 15 11.61 -0.15 8.83
N GLY A 16 11.12 -0.90 7.84
CA GLY A 16 11.02 -2.36 7.88
C GLY A 16 11.81 -3.01 6.73
N MET A 17 11.11 -3.83 5.97
CA MET A 17 11.67 -4.67 4.92
C MET A 17 11.18 -4.27 3.53
N ASP A 18 11.94 -4.70 2.53
CA ASP A 18 11.66 -4.44 1.13
C ASP A 18 11.14 -5.70 0.42
N PHE A 19 10.31 -5.48 -0.59
CA PHE A 19 9.83 -6.54 -1.47
C PHE A 19 10.12 -6.21 -2.93
N GLU A 20 10.33 -7.25 -3.72
CA GLU A 20 10.41 -7.12 -5.16
C GLU A 20 9.00 -7.10 -5.75
N VAL A 21 8.69 -6.09 -6.57
CA VAL A 21 7.39 -5.96 -7.22
C VAL A 21 7.35 -6.84 -8.46
N ILE A 22 6.38 -7.74 -8.53
CA ILE A 22 6.11 -8.59 -9.70
C ILE A 22 5.08 -7.91 -10.60
N GLU A 23 3.96 -7.51 -10.00
CA GLU A 23 2.81 -6.92 -10.67
C GLU A 23 2.11 -5.96 -9.71
N PHE A 24 1.47 -4.93 -10.26
CA PHE A 24 0.67 -4.01 -9.48
C PHE A 24 -0.52 -3.48 -10.27
N THR A 25 -1.60 -3.19 -9.56
CA THR A 25 -2.76 -2.45 -10.07
C THR A 25 -3.06 -1.31 -9.11
N LEU A 26 -3.15 -0.09 -9.63
CA LEU A 26 -3.51 1.09 -8.86
C LEU A 26 -4.83 1.64 -9.38
N ASP A 27 -5.89 1.51 -8.58
CA ASP A 27 -7.20 2.10 -8.85
C ASP A 27 -7.35 3.40 -8.06
N GLU A 28 -7.64 4.49 -8.75
CA GLU A 28 -7.80 5.82 -8.15
C GLU A 28 -8.82 6.67 -8.91
N ALA A 29 -9.56 7.49 -8.17
CA ALA A 29 -10.53 8.43 -8.73
C ALA A 29 -10.65 9.68 -7.85
N LEU A 30 -11.18 10.77 -8.42
CA LEU A 30 -11.43 11.99 -7.66
C LEU A 30 -12.49 11.73 -6.58
N SER A 31 -12.20 12.17 -5.36
CA SER A 31 -13.08 12.01 -4.18
C SER A 31 -13.32 10.55 -3.75
N GLU A 32 -12.47 9.61 -4.17
CA GLU A 32 -12.48 8.23 -3.72
C GLU A 32 -11.13 7.86 -3.08
N THR A 33 -11.13 6.92 -2.14
CA THR A 33 -9.88 6.33 -1.64
C THR A 33 -9.25 5.49 -2.75
N TYR A 34 -7.96 5.69 -3.01
CA TYR A 34 -7.24 4.81 -3.93
C TYR A 34 -7.03 3.43 -3.31
N ARG A 35 -6.76 2.44 -4.15
CA ARG A 35 -6.37 1.10 -3.74
C ARG A 35 -5.26 0.56 -4.63
N LEU A 36 -4.13 0.19 -4.01
CA LEU A 36 -2.97 -0.37 -4.68
C LEU A 36 -2.86 -1.86 -4.35
N GLU A 37 -3.11 -2.72 -5.32
CA GLU A 37 -2.84 -4.15 -5.22
C GLU A 37 -1.42 -4.45 -5.73
N LEU A 38 -0.70 -5.30 -5.01
CA LEU A 38 0.67 -5.68 -5.30
C LEU A 38 0.82 -7.19 -5.23
N ASP A 39 1.36 -7.79 -6.29
CA ASP A 39 1.97 -9.10 -6.23
C ASP A 39 3.49 -8.92 -6.05
N LEU A 40 4.02 -9.53 -5.00
CA LEU A 40 5.34 -9.31 -4.45
C LEU A 40 6.13 -10.61 -4.38
N ALA A 41 7.46 -10.50 -4.39
CA ALA A 41 8.37 -11.59 -4.06
C ALA A 41 9.33 -11.18 -2.94
N SER A 42 9.62 -12.13 -2.04
CA SER A 42 10.70 -12.02 -1.06
C SER A 42 11.52 -13.31 -1.03
N SER A 43 12.79 -13.21 -0.66
CA SER A 43 13.63 -14.36 -0.31
C SER A 43 13.24 -14.95 1.05
N ASP A 44 12.60 -14.16 1.91
CA ASP A 44 12.05 -14.62 3.18
C ASP A 44 10.73 -15.38 2.96
N ARG A 45 10.72 -16.62 3.44
CA ARG A 45 9.61 -17.56 3.29
C ARG A 45 8.60 -17.49 4.43
N ALA A 46 8.91 -16.76 5.51
CA ALA A 46 8.09 -16.69 6.70
C ALA A 46 8.15 -15.27 7.28
N VAL A 47 7.82 -14.29 6.42
CA VAL A 47 7.72 -12.88 6.84
C VAL A 47 6.79 -12.78 8.04
N ASP A 48 7.20 -12.04 9.06
CA ASP A 48 6.35 -11.72 10.20
C ASP A 48 5.29 -10.68 9.77
N PHE A 49 4.03 -11.12 9.69
CA PHE A 49 2.94 -10.27 9.23
C PHE A 49 2.73 -9.06 10.16
N GLY A 50 3.09 -9.13 11.45
CA GLY A 50 2.99 -8.01 12.38
C GLY A 50 3.98 -6.87 12.09
N GLN A 51 5.00 -7.14 11.28
CA GLN A 51 5.97 -6.15 10.81
C GLN A 51 5.55 -5.48 9.50
N VAL A 52 4.45 -5.93 8.89
CA VAL A 52 4.01 -5.48 7.55
C VAL A 52 2.57 -4.97 7.57
N LEU A 53 1.64 -5.75 8.13
CA LEU A 53 0.24 -5.35 8.24
C LEU A 53 0.07 -4.09 9.09
N ASP A 54 -0.80 -3.20 8.63
CA ASP A 54 -1.10 -1.90 9.26
C ASP A 54 0.14 -1.00 9.43
N ARG A 55 1.23 -1.28 8.69
CA ARG A 55 2.43 -0.44 8.66
C ARG A 55 2.42 0.51 7.46
N PRO A 56 3.01 1.71 7.61
CA PRO A 56 3.24 2.60 6.48
C PRO A 56 4.14 1.95 5.44
N ALA A 57 3.76 2.09 4.18
CA ALA A 57 4.47 1.53 3.05
C ALA A 57 4.58 2.55 1.92
N LEU A 58 5.60 2.35 1.08
CA LEU A 58 5.91 3.20 -0.06
C LEU A 58 6.12 2.36 -1.32
N PHE A 59 5.27 2.60 -2.31
CA PHE A 59 5.50 2.17 -3.67
C PHE A 59 6.06 3.31 -4.51
N THR A 60 7.17 3.07 -5.22
CA THR A 60 7.81 4.08 -6.06
C THR A 60 7.93 3.60 -7.50
N LEU A 61 7.50 4.46 -8.43
CA LEU A 61 7.71 4.31 -9.86
C LEU A 61 8.93 5.13 -10.27
N TRP A 62 9.89 4.47 -10.90
CA TRP A 62 11.15 5.07 -11.35
C TRP A 62 11.21 5.08 -12.87
N ARG A 63 11.85 6.11 -13.42
CA ARG A 63 12.29 6.17 -14.82
C ARG A 63 13.80 6.41 -14.82
N GLY A 64 14.57 5.37 -15.15
CA GLY A 64 16.00 5.31 -14.87
C GLY A 64 16.26 5.48 -13.38
N GLU A 65 17.11 6.44 -13.02
CA GLU A 65 17.44 6.78 -11.63
C GLU A 65 16.49 7.82 -11.01
N GLN A 66 15.56 8.39 -11.79
CA GLN A 66 14.67 9.43 -11.31
C GLN A 66 13.34 8.83 -10.81
N PRO A 67 12.96 9.04 -9.54
CA PRO A 67 11.63 8.68 -9.07
C PRO A 67 10.62 9.65 -9.67
N VAL A 68 9.57 9.12 -10.31
CA VAL A 68 8.55 9.92 -11.00
C VAL A 68 7.18 9.85 -10.35
N ARG A 69 6.93 8.87 -9.48
CA ARG A 69 5.69 8.77 -8.69
C ARG A 69 5.92 8.02 -7.39
N TYR A 70 5.30 8.53 -6.33
CA TYR A 70 5.22 7.87 -5.02
C TYR A 70 3.77 7.58 -4.69
N VAL A 71 3.51 6.42 -4.10
CA VAL A 71 2.21 6.04 -3.54
C VAL A 71 2.45 5.60 -2.11
N HIS A 72 1.93 6.39 -1.16
CA HIS A 72 2.08 6.20 0.28
C HIS A 72 0.76 5.77 0.90
N GLY A 73 0.78 4.72 1.72
CA GLY A 73 -0.39 4.26 2.46
C GLY A 73 -0.03 3.26 3.55
N LEU A 74 -1.03 2.60 4.09
CA LEU A 74 -0.89 1.49 5.03
C LEU A 74 -1.16 0.17 4.31
N VAL A 75 -0.44 -0.89 4.69
CA VAL A 75 -0.76 -2.24 4.22
C VAL A 75 -2.03 -2.73 4.90
N SER A 76 -3.16 -2.70 4.20
CA SER A 76 -4.46 -3.11 4.74
C SER A 76 -4.66 -4.63 4.69
N THR A 77 -4.02 -5.32 3.73
CA THR A 77 -4.08 -6.78 3.57
C THR A 77 -2.70 -7.31 3.19
N LEU A 78 -2.37 -8.49 3.70
CA LEU A 78 -1.17 -9.25 3.34
C LEU A 78 -1.54 -10.74 3.31
N GLU A 79 -1.15 -11.39 2.23
CA GLU A 79 -1.34 -12.82 2.00
C GLU A 79 0.00 -13.43 1.60
N GLN A 80 0.34 -14.57 2.20
CA GLN A 80 1.45 -15.40 1.73
C GLN A 80 0.90 -16.44 0.77
N CYS A 81 1.37 -16.41 -0.47
CA CYS A 81 0.92 -17.30 -1.52
C CYS A 81 1.91 -18.47 -1.67
N GLU A 82 2.16 -18.89 -2.91
CA GLU A 82 3.07 -19.98 -3.21
C GLU A 82 4.51 -19.66 -2.82
N THR A 83 5.15 -20.66 -2.23
CA THR A 83 6.56 -20.61 -1.89
C THR A 83 7.35 -21.46 -2.89
N GLY A 84 8.09 -20.81 -3.78
CA GLY A 84 8.96 -21.47 -4.74
C GLY A 84 10.29 -21.92 -4.13
N PHE A 85 11.25 -22.30 -4.97
CA PHE A 85 12.55 -22.80 -4.49
C PHE A 85 13.42 -21.71 -3.85
N ARG A 86 13.45 -20.50 -4.43
CA ARG A 86 14.28 -19.38 -3.93
C ARG A 86 13.50 -18.21 -3.35
N ARG A 87 12.22 -18.07 -3.70
CA ARG A 87 11.40 -16.92 -3.33
C ARG A 87 9.99 -17.34 -2.98
N THR A 88 9.39 -16.62 -2.06
CA THR A 88 7.98 -16.71 -1.71
C THR A 88 7.22 -15.55 -2.31
N ARG A 89 6.07 -15.85 -2.90
CA ARG A 89 5.13 -14.84 -3.39
C ARG A 89 4.26 -14.35 -2.24
N TYR A 90 4.04 -13.05 -2.22
CA TYR A 90 3.11 -12.40 -1.31
C TYR A 90 2.16 -11.52 -2.12
N ARG A 91 0.94 -11.33 -1.64
CA ARG A 91 0.03 -10.33 -2.15
C ARG A 91 -0.25 -9.32 -1.06
N ALA A 92 -0.16 -8.04 -1.40
CA ALA A 92 -0.42 -6.95 -0.47
C ALA A 92 -1.41 -5.96 -1.08
N VAL A 93 -2.20 -5.34 -0.21
CA VAL A 93 -3.06 -4.21 -0.56
C VAL A 93 -2.63 -3.02 0.26
N VAL A 94 -2.41 -1.89 -0.41
CA VAL A 94 -2.06 -0.61 0.20
C VAL A 94 -3.16 0.41 -0.06
N GLU A 95 -3.62 1.05 1.01
CA GLU A 95 -4.71 2.03 0.99
C GLU A 95 -4.35 3.24 1.86
N PRO A 96 -4.97 4.41 1.63
CA PRO A 96 -4.77 5.57 2.50
C PRO A 96 -5.34 5.30 3.90
N GLU A 97 -4.83 5.99 4.92
CA GLU A 97 -5.31 5.87 6.31
C GLU A 97 -6.83 6.07 6.42
N LEU A 98 -7.40 6.98 5.60
CA LEU A 98 -8.83 7.23 5.50
C LEU A 98 -9.65 5.95 5.26
N ALA A 99 -9.12 4.96 4.54
CA ALA A 99 -9.81 3.70 4.28
C ALA A 99 -10.09 2.88 5.55
N ARG A 100 -9.31 3.10 6.64
CA ARG A 100 -9.50 2.43 7.93
C ARG A 100 -10.82 2.78 8.59
N LEU A 101 -11.40 3.95 8.27
CA LEU A 101 -12.71 4.34 8.78
C LEU A 101 -13.82 3.36 8.39
N LYS A 102 -13.64 2.54 7.34
CA LYS A 102 -14.59 1.47 6.95
C LYS A 102 -14.69 0.35 7.99
N LEU A 103 -13.72 0.24 8.90
CA LEU A 103 -13.66 -0.82 9.92
C LEU A 103 -14.37 -0.46 11.23
N CYS A 104 -14.78 0.80 11.38
CA CYS A 104 -15.45 1.30 12.57
C CYS A 104 -16.78 1.98 12.21
N SER A 105 -17.74 1.93 13.12
CA SER A 105 -19.00 2.65 13.03
C SER A 105 -19.33 3.23 14.39
N ASP A 106 -19.80 4.47 14.41
CA ASP A 106 -20.11 5.21 15.64
C ASP A 106 -21.32 6.12 15.45
N TRP A 107 -21.99 6.46 16.55
CA TRP A 107 -23.14 7.34 16.61
C TRP A 107 -22.77 8.57 17.44
N ARG A 108 -22.57 9.71 16.76
CA ARG A 108 -22.15 10.97 17.39
C ARG A 108 -23.05 12.12 16.97
N VAL A 109 -23.30 13.04 17.90
CA VAL A 109 -24.01 14.30 17.61
C VAL A 109 -23.00 15.44 17.62
N PHE A 110 -22.87 16.12 16.49
CA PHE A 110 -22.05 17.32 16.33
C PHE A 110 -22.96 18.54 16.36
N GLN A 111 -22.66 19.51 17.23
CA GLN A 111 -23.48 20.72 17.42
C GLN A 111 -22.63 21.97 17.22
N THR A 112 -23.17 22.96 16.52
CA THR A 112 -22.50 24.25 16.28
C THR A 112 -21.10 24.09 15.65
N GLN A 113 -20.95 23.08 14.78
CA GLN A 113 -19.72 22.79 14.04
C GLN A 113 -20.02 22.73 12.55
N SER A 114 -19.11 23.26 11.76
CA SER A 114 -19.09 23.15 10.30
C SER A 114 -18.57 21.79 9.85
N VAL A 115 -18.83 21.42 8.58
CA VAL A 115 -18.37 20.14 8.02
C VAL A 115 -16.84 19.95 8.14
N PRO A 116 -15.98 20.95 7.82
CA PRO A 116 -14.54 20.79 8.00
C PRO A 116 -14.11 20.56 9.46
N GLU A 117 -14.75 21.23 10.42
CA GLU A 117 -14.47 21.04 11.85
C GLU A 117 -14.85 19.62 12.31
N ILE A 118 -15.97 19.09 11.80
CA ILE A 118 -16.37 17.70 12.04
C ILE A 118 -15.32 16.73 11.48
N LEU A 119 -14.86 16.94 10.25
CA LEU A 119 -13.84 16.08 9.62
C LEU A 119 -12.54 16.05 10.43
N GLN A 120 -12.07 17.20 10.92
CA GLN A 120 -10.87 17.28 11.77
C GLN A 120 -11.02 16.57 13.12
N SER A 121 -12.25 16.36 13.60
CA SER A 121 -12.50 15.63 14.84
C SER A 121 -12.57 14.10 14.66
N VAL A 122 -12.76 13.66 13.42
CA VAL A 122 -12.91 12.23 13.06
C VAL A 122 -11.62 11.65 12.49
N LEU A 123 -10.86 12.44 11.73
CA LEU A 123 -9.59 12.09 11.09
C LEU A 123 -8.41 12.41 12.01
#